data_AF-A0A3Q7IME8-F1
#
_entry.id   AF-A0A3Q7IME8-F1
#
_cell.length_a   1.000
_cell.length_b   1.000
_cell.length_c   1.000
_cell.angle_alpha   90.00
_cell.angle_beta   90.00
_cell.angle_gamma   90.00
#
_symmetry.space_group_name_H-M   'P 1'
#
loop_
_entity.id
_entity.type
_entity.pdbx_description
1 polymer ?
#
loop_
_entity_poly.entity_id
_entity_poly.type
_entity_poly.pdbx_seq_one_letter_code
_entity_poly.pdbx_strand_id
1 'polypeptide(L)'
;MPDKEANRAAKILLEIKSNKSTNPGERSEESRAINSPETIYPCSEEIRACFRREEALRYTQPNKAFSYTAVDGKKVVVAPLKKRGGKLFKRICHYNILKRNKPPFFTLHCLVRDAAARLPGGVGTRDDVCVLARDSQFIVEDISDSQLRKAVKGGLDRLHYEDDPCVKYEKERHQWTYLHGDRKVEDFEDDST
;
A
#
# COMPACT_ATOMS: atom_id res chain seq x y z
N MET A 1 -6.05 -51.75 35.98
CA MET A 1 -4.69 -51.34 36.39
C MET A 1 -4.10 -50.44 35.30
N PRO A 2 -4.48 -49.14 35.24
CA PRO A 2 -4.15 -48.21 34.15
C PRO A 2 -2.95 -47.28 34.48
N ASP A 3 -1.98 -47.74 35.27
CA ASP A 3 -1.03 -46.86 35.97
C ASP A 3 0.33 -46.64 35.25
N LYS A 4 0.48 -47.16 34.02
CA LYS A 4 1.74 -47.03 33.26
C LYS A 4 1.73 -45.94 32.18
N GLU A 5 0.56 -45.48 31.74
CA GLU A 5 0.45 -44.48 30.67
C GLU A 5 0.48 -43.04 31.21
N ALA A 6 -0.13 -42.81 32.37
CA ALA A 6 -0.10 -41.52 33.07
C ALA A 6 1.34 -41.06 33.43
N ASN A 7 2.22 -42.01 33.73
CA ASN A 7 3.62 -41.74 34.10
C ASN A 7 4.51 -41.32 32.91
N ARG A 8 4.10 -41.56 31.66
CA ARG A 8 4.82 -41.05 30.47
C ARG A 8 4.44 -39.61 30.16
N ALA A 9 3.16 -39.28 30.26
CA ALA A 9 2.68 -37.91 30.05
C ALA A 9 3.23 -36.93 31.10
N ALA A 10 3.31 -37.36 32.36
CA ALA A 10 3.90 -36.58 33.44
C ALA A 10 5.39 -36.26 33.22
N LYS A 11 6.15 -37.20 32.62
CA LYS A 11 7.57 -37.01 32.32
C LYS A 11 7.79 -35.97 31.21
N ILE A 12 6.97 -36.00 30.16
CA ILE A 12 7.05 -35.03 29.05
C ILE A 12 6.71 -33.61 29.54
N LEU A 13 5.70 -33.47 30.42
CA LEU A 13 5.35 -32.17 31.00
C LEU A 13 6.44 -31.62 31.94
N LEU A 14 7.17 -32.48 32.65
CA LEU A 14 8.31 -32.09 33.48
C LEU A 14 9.51 -31.61 32.64
N GLU A 15 9.76 -32.23 31.50
CA GLU A 15 10.82 -31.84 30.57
C GLU A 15 10.52 -30.47 29.93
N ILE A 16 9.27 -30.23 29.53
CA ILE A 16 8.84 -28.93 28.98
C ILE A 16 8.92 -27.83 30.04
N LYS A 17 8.65 -28.15 31.31
CA LYS A 17 8.68 -27.18 32.42
C LYS A 17 10.11 -26.88 32.91
N SER A 18 11.06 -27.79 32.71
CA SER A 18 12.49 -27.55 32.99
C SER A 18 13.14 -26.58 32.00
N ASN A 19 12.54 -26.39 30.81
CA ASN A 19 13.12 -25.56 29.75
C ASN A 19 12.65 -24.10 29.82
N LYS A 20 12.02 -23.68 30.92
CA LYS A 20 11.51 -22.32 31.10
C LYS A 20 11.91 -21.75 32.47
N SER A 21 12.62 -20.62 32.42
CA SER A 21 13.00 -19.68 33.50
C SER A 21 14.46 -19.85 33.97
N THR A 22 15.43 -19.01 33.58
CA THR A 22 15.74 -17.64 34.05
C THR A 22 17.20 -17.37 33.55
N ASN A 23 17.79 -16.19 33.33
CA ASN A 23 17.63 -14.84 33.88
C ASN A 23 18.42 -13.82 32.98
N PRO A 24 18.70 -12.55 33.37
CA PRO A 24 18.52 -11.36 32.54
C PRO A 24 19.84 -10.71 32.10
N GLY A 25 19.75 -9.71 31.21
CA GLY A 25 20.72 -8.63 31.04
C GLY A 25 22.15 -9.03 30.68
N GLU A 26 22.50 -8.90 29.39
CA GLU A 26 23.61 -8.05 28.92
C GLU A 26 23.77 -8.15 27.39
N ARG A 27 23.56 -7.00 26.75
CA ARG A 27 24.35 -6.47 25.63
C ARG A 27 24.69 -7.43 24.47
N SER A 28 23.90 -7.33 23.41
CA SER A 28 24.43 -7.35 22.05
C SER A 28 23.57 -6.41 21.21
N GLU A 29 24.17 -5.29 20.84
CA GLU A 29 23.76 -4.48 19.71
C GLU A 29 23.75 -5.39 18.48
N GLU A 30 22.59 -5.97 18.19
CA GLU A 30 22.36 -6.67 16.94
C GLU A 30 21.52 -5.76 16.05
N SER A 31 22.16 -4.67 15.63
CA SER A 31 21.82 -3.93 14.42
C SER A 31 21.95 -4.89 13.22
N ARG A 32 20.95 -5.74 13.01
CA ARG A 32 20.79 -6.63 11.85
C ARG A 32 19.34 -6.49 11.40
N ALA A 33 18.99 -5.90 10.26
CA ALA A 33 19.79 -5.44 9.16
C ALA A 33 19.11 -4.19 8.58
N ILE A 34 19.95 -3.34 8.01
CA ILE A 34 19.65 -2.30 7.03
C ILE A 34 18.38 -2.65 6.25
N ASN A 35 17.43 -1.70 6.27
CA ASN A 35 16.27 -1.58 5.39
C ASN A 35 16.56 -2.15 4.00
N SER A 36 16.34 -3.44 3.84
CA SER A 36 16.30 -4.08 2.54
C SER A 36 14.84 -3.91 2.15
N PRO A 37 14.50 -3.25 1.03
CA PRO A 37 13.11 -3.15 0.63
C PRO A 37 12.64 -4.60 0.45
N GLU A 38 11.70 -5.04 1.29
CA GLU A 38 10.94 -6.24 0.98
C GLU A 38 10.33 -5.97 -0.38
N THR A 39 10.89 -6.61 -1.41
CA THR A 39 10.39 -6.47 -2.77
C THR A 39 8.94 -6.92 -2.73
N ILE A 40 8.02 -6.03 -3.02
CA ILE A 40 6.60 -6.34 -2.90
C ILE A 40 6.28 -7.39 -3.96
N TYR A 41 5.81 -8.54 -3.50
CA TYR A 41 5.29 -9.59 -4.39
C TYR A 41 3.85 -9.27 -4.79
N PRO A 42 3.39 -9.79 -5.95
CA PRO A 42 1.98 -9.71 -6.34
C PRO A 42 1.07 -10.15 -5.18
N CYS A 43 0.06 -9.34 -4.87
CA CYS A 43 -0.86 -9.62 -3.78
C CYS A 43 -1.58 -10.95 -4.00
N SER A 44 -1.95 -11.64 -2.91
CA SER A 44 -2.83 -12.81 -2.98
C SER A 44 -4.16 -12.42 -3.63
N GLU A 45 -4.85 -13.40 -4.21
CA GLU A 45 -6.14 -13.15 -4.87
C GLU A 45 -7.17 -12.53 -3.93
N GLU A 46 -7.15 -12.93 -2.66
CA GLU A 46 -8.01 -12.40 -1.60
C GLU A 46 -7.74 -10.91 -1.33
N ILE A 47 -6.47 -10.52 -1.14
CA ILE A 47 -6.08 -9.12 -0.92
C ILE A 47 -6.45 -8.27 -2.14
N ARG A 48 -6.19 -8.79 -3.34
CA ARG A 48 -6.56 -8.13 -4.59
C ARG A 48 -8.08 -7.97 -4.73
N ALA A 49 -8.87 -8.97 -4.36
CA ALA A 49 -10.33 -8.91 -4.39
C ALA A 49 -10.89 -7.92 -3.36
N CYS A 50 -10.30 -7.85 -2.16
CA CYS A 50 -10.59 -6.83 -1.16
C CYS A 50 -10.31 -5.42 -1.73
N PHE A 51 -9.12 -5.22 -2.30
CA PHE A 51 -8.73 -3.95 -2.90
C PHE A 51 -9.69 -3.51 -4.01
N ARG A 52 -10.08 -4.40 -4.93
CA ARG A 52 -11.00 -4.06 -6.03
C ARG A 52 -12.40 -3.65 -5.53
N ARG A 53 -12.87 -4.25 -4.43
CA ARG A 53 -14.11 -3.82 -3.77
C ARG A 53 -13.97 -2.43 -3.15
N GLU A 54 -12.88 -2.18 -2.44
CA GLU A 54 -12.58 -0.85 -1.87
C GLU A 54 -12.42 0.21 -2.96
N GLU A 55 -11.74 -0.13 -4.06
CA GLU A 55 -11.56 0.73 -5.24
C GLU A 55 -12.92 1.11 -5.84
N ALA A 56 -13.83 0.17 -6.03
CA ALA A 56 -15.19 0.45 -6.52
C ALA A 56 -15.97 1.40 -5.58
N LEU A 57 -15.85 1.21 -4.26
CA LEU A 57 -16.51 2.07 -3.28
C LEU A 57 -15.96 3.49 -3.31
N ARG A 58 -14.63 3.66 -3.34
CA ARG A 58 -13.98 4.99 -3.43
C ARG A 58 -14.49 5.78 -4.64
N TYR A 59 -14.57 5.14 -5.80
CA TYR A 59 -15.02 5.81 -7.02
C TYR A 59 -16.53 5.99 -7.14
N THR A 60 -17.32 5.45 -6.21
CA THR A 60 -18.73 5.81 -6.03
C THR A 60 -18.86 7.21 -5.42
N GLN A 61 -17.92 7.62 -4.55
CA GLN A 61 -17.90 8.94 -3.91
C GLN A 61 -16.52 9.62 -4.05
N PRO A 62 -16.11 10.00 -5.28
CA PRO A 62 -14.77 10.50 -5.55
C PRO A 62 -14.41 11.80 -4.83
N ASN A 63 -15.40 12.57 -4.38
CA ASN A 63 -15.19 13.86 -3.70
C ASN A 63 -14.93 13.70 -2.20
N LYS A 64 -14.93 12.48 -1.65
CA LYS A 64 -14.67 12.21 -0.23
C LYS A 64 -13.32 11.53 -0.05
N ALA A 65 -12.67 11.76 1.09
CA ALA A 65 -11.53 10.95 1.48
C ALA A 65 -11.98 9.50 1.71
N PHE A 66 -11.07 8.55 1.50
CA PHE A 66 -11.38 7.13 1.64
C PHE A 66 -10.21 6.42 2.31
N SER A 67 -10.50 5.42 3.14
CA SER A 67 -9.50 4.60 3.80
C SER A 67 -9.36 3.26 3.09
N TYR A 68 -8.19 2.98 2.53
CA TYR A 68 -7.83 1.67 2.01
C TYR A 68 -7.26 0.78 3.10
N THR A 69 -7.39 -0.52 2.92
CA THR A 69 -6.59 -1.49 3.67
C THR A 69 -5.29 -1.74 2.91
N ALA A 70 -4.16 -1.31 3.49
CA ALA A 70 -2.84 -1.56 2.93
C ALA A 70 -2.47 -3.04 3.02
N VAL A 71 -1.40 -3.43 2.32
CA VAL A 71 -0.95 -4.84 2.27
C VAL A 71 -0.54 -5.36 3.65
N ASP A 72 -0.08 -4.48 4.54
CA ASP A 72 0.25 -4.79 5.94
C ASP A 72 -0.98 -4.85 6.87
N GLY A 73 -2.19 -4.69 6.32
CA GLY A 73 -3.46 -4.70 7.06
C GLY A 73 -3.80 -3.37 7.75
N LYS A 74 -2.95 -2.34 7.63
CA LYS A 74 -3.24 -1.02 8.20
C LYS A 74 -4.23 -0.25 7.35
N LYS A 75 -5.03 0.60 8.00
CA LYS A 75 -5.90 1.54 7.29
C LYS A 75 -5.10 2.78 6.90
N VAL A 76 -5.09 3.09 5.61
CA VAL A 76 -4.39 4.24 5.04
C VAL A 76 -5.40 5.16 4.38
N VAL A 77 -5.40 6.44 4.74
CA VAL A 77 -6.32 7.43 4.18
C VAL A 77 -5.76 8.00 2.89
N VAL A 78 -6.65 8.19 1.91
CA VAL A 78 -6.33 8.83 0.65
C VAL A 78 -7.26 10.01 0.40
N ALA A 79 -6.65 11.15 0.11
CA ALA A 79 -7.31 12.42 -0.15
C ALA A 79 -8.44 12.31 -1.21
N PRO A 80 -9.49 13.15 -1.08
CA PRO A 80 -10.56 13.26 -2.06
C PRO A 80 -10.03 13.75 -3.41
N LEU A 81 -10.72 13.38 -4.49
CA LEU A 81 -10.47 13.97 -5.80
C LEU A 81 -11.06 15.38 -5.83
N LYS A 82 -10.28 16.39 -5.43
CA LYS A 82 -10.68 17.80 -5.62
C LYS A 82 -10.93 18.04 -7.11
N LYS A 83 -12.11 18.56 -7.48
CA LYS A 83 -12.43 18.99 -8.84
C LYS A 83 -11.50 20.15 -9.21
N ARG A 84 -10.36 19.88 -9.86
CA ARG A 84 -9.51 20.96 -10.39
C ARG A 84 -10.24 21.65 -11.54
N GLY A 85 -10.84 22.79 -11.25
CA GLY A 85 -11.11 23.81 -12.25
C GLY A 85 -9.77 24.46 -12.64
N GLY A 86 -9.25 24.18 -13.83
CA GLY A 86 -8.06 24.86 -14.34
C GLY A 86 -7.09 23.95 -15.05
N LYS A 87 -7.02 24.14 -16.38
CA LYS A 87 -6.17 23.47 -17.38
C LYS A 87 -6.35 21.94 -17.43
N LEU A 88 -6.98 21.48 -18.51
CA LEU A 88 -6.68 20.18 -19.08
C LEU A 88 -5.16 20.14 -19.29
N PHE A 89 -4.42 19.59 -18.32
CA PHE A 89 -3.07 19.12 -18.56
C PHE A 89 -3.19 18.24 -19.79
N LYS A 90 -2.44 18.58 -20.85
CA LYS A 90 -2.43 17.85 -22.14
C LYS A 90 -2.67 16.40 -21.80
N ARG A 91 -3.82 15.85 -22.24
CA ARG A 91 -4.15 14.43 -22.10
C ARG A 91 -3.06 13.70 -22.85
N ILE A 92 -1.92 13.47 -22.20
CA ILE A 92 -0.89 12.62 -22.76
C ILE A 92 -1.62 11.30 -22.93
N CYS A 93 -1.63 10.90 -24.19
CA CYS A 93 -2.27 9.75 -24.78
C CYS A 93 -1.85 8.47 -24.03
N HIS A 94 -2.44 8.25 -22.86
CA HIS A 94 -2.37 7.01 -22.09
C HIS A 94 -3.62 6.17 -22.36
N TYR A 95 -4.27 6.36 -23.53
CA TYR A 95 -5.54 5.73 -23.89
C TYR A 95 -5.47 4.19 -23.91
N ASN A 96 -4.28 3.60 -23.78
CA ASN A 96 -4.04 2.16 -23.79
C ASN A 96 -3.67 1.56 -22.42
N ILE A 97 -3.56 2.35 -21.35
CA ILE A 97 -3.18 1.83 -20.02
C ILE A 97 -4.42 1.50 -19.19
N LEU A 98 -5.49 2.28 -19.35
CA LEU A 98 -6.70 2.15 -18.56
C LEU A 98 -7.82 1.52 -19.40
N LYS A 99 -8.61 0.63 -18.79
CA LYS A 99 -9.77 0.01 -19.42
C LYS A 99 -10.83 1.07 -19.78
N ARG A 100 -11.63 0.79 -20.81
CA ARG A 100 -12.70 1.68 -21.28
C ARG A 100 -13.84 1.83 -20.28
N ASN A 101 -14.09 0.81 -19.47
CA ASN A 101 -15.14 0.78 -18.44
C ASN A 101 -14.74 1.50 -17.13
N LYS A 102 -13.61 2.21 -17.10
CA LYS A 102 -13.18 2.96 -15.93
C LYS A 102 -14.18 4.08 -15.57
N PRO A 103 -14.27 4.47 -14.29
CA PRO A 103 -15.03 5.65 -13.88
C PRO A 103 -14.55 6.93 -14.61
N PRO A 104 -15.44 7.92 -14.83
CA PRO A 104 -15.10 9.16 -15.56
C PRO A 104 -13.93 9.92 -14.91
N PHE A 105 -13.93 9.96 -13.57
CA PHE A 105 -12.95 10.66 -12.76
C PHE A 105 -11.65 9.86 -12.54
N PHE A 106 -11.63 8.58 -12.90
CA PHE A 106 -10.45 7.73 -12.73
C PHE A 106 -9.35 8.12 -13.73
N THR A 107 -8.19 8.50 -13.23
CA THR A 107 -7.02 8.87 -14.06
C THR A 107 -5.80 8.06 -13.65
N LEU A 108 -4.73 8.13 -14.46
CA LEU A 108 -3.45 7.49 -14.13
C LEU A 108 -2.89 7.98 -12.78
N HIS A 109 -3.09 9.24 -12.42
CA HIS A 109 -2.65 9.76 -11.12
C HIS A 109 -3.44 9.15 -9.97
N CYS A 110 -4.73 8.88 -10.17
CA CYS A 110 -5.55 8.18 -9.17
C CYS A 110 -5.02 6.76 -8.95
N LEU A 111 -4.76 6.02 -10.03
CA LEU A 111 -4.15 4.69 -9.98
C LEU A 111 -2.84 4.70 -9.19
N VAL A 112 -1.93 5.62 -9.51
CA VAL A 112 -0.62 5.72 -8.86
C VAL A 112 -0.75 6.14 -7.39
N ARG A 113 -1.65 7.06 -7.08
CA ARG A 113 -1.93 7.50 -5.71
C ARG A 113 -2.46 6.36 -4.85
N ASP A 114 -3.43 5.60 -5.35
CA ASP A 114 -4.03 4.47 -4.63
C ASP A 114 -3.02 3.31 -4.49
N ALA A 115 -2.12 3.11 -5.47
CA ALA A 115 -1.02 2.17 -5.35
C ALA A 115 0.01 2.59 -4.29
N ALA A 116 0.41 3.87 -4.27
CA ALA A 116 1.35 4.40 -3.28
C ALA A 116 0.80 4.35 -1.85
N ALA A 117 -0.50 4.58 -1.67
CA ALA A 117 -1.18 4.47 -0.38
C ALA A 117 -1.16 3.05 0.21
N ARG A 118 -1.10 2.02 -0.65
CA ARG A 118 -1.06 0.62 -0.20
C ARG A 118 0.34 0.08 0.06
N LEU A 119 1.38 0.90 -0.09
CA LEU A 119 2.74 0.50 0.24
C LEU A 119 2.84 0.13 1.73
N PRO A 120 3.55 -0.97 2.08
CA PRO A 120 3.75 -1.38 3.46
C PRO A 120 4.51 -0.29 4.21
N GLY A 121 3.97 0.17 5.35
CA GLY A 121 4.54 1.30 6.07
C GLY A 121 4.57 2.63 5.29
N GLY A 122 3.84 2.73 4.18
CA GLY A 122 3.82 3.91 3.32
C GLY A 122 5.12 4.17 2.57
N VAL A 123 6.07 3.23 2.52
CA VAL A 123 7.37 3.43 1.86
C VAL A 123 7.63 2.29 0.87
N GLY A 124 8.15 2.62 -0.32
CA GLY A 124 8.51 1.61 -1.31
C GLY A 124 9.22 2.17 -2.53
N THR A 125 9.69 1.28 -3.38
CA THR A 125 10.35 1.64 -4.65
C THR A 125 9.32 1.91 -5.75
N ARG A 126 9.78 2.43 -6.89
CA ARG A 126 8.91 2.57 -8.07
C ARG A 126 8.38 1.22 -8.56
N ASP A 127 9.17 0.16 -8.45
CA ASP A 127 8.77 -1.17 -8.91
C ASP A 127 7.68 -1.76 -8.02
N ASP A 128 7.76 -1.52 -6.70
CA ASP A 128 6.70 -1.87 -5.74
C ASP A 128 5.37 -1.19 -6.09
N VAL A 129 5.41 0.10 -6.43
CA VAL A 129 4.22 0.83 -6.92
C VAL A 129 3.68 0.22 -8.22
N CYS A 130 4.56 -0.26 -9.12
CA CYS A 130 4.13 -0.94 -10.34
C CYS A 130 3.46 -2.29 -10.06
N VAL A 131 3.93 -3.04 -9.06
CA VAL A 131 3.30 -4.30 -8.63
C VAL A 131 1.89 -4.01 -8.13
N LEU A 132 1.74 -3.07 -7.19
CA LEU A 132 0.44 -2.72 -6.62
C LEU A 132 -0.51 -2.10 -7.65
N ALA A 133 -0.01 -1.31 -8.59
CA ALA A 133 -0.82 -0.73 -9.66
C ALA A 133 -1.49 -1.79 -10.56
N ARG A 134 -0.88 -2.97 -10.72
CA ARG A 134 -1.48 -4.07 -11.49
C ARG A 134 -2.70 -4.71 -10.83
N ASP A 135 -2.88 -4.51 -9.52
CA ASP A 135 -4.04 -5.06 -8.81
C ASP A 135 -5.36 -4.35 -9.16
N SER A 136 -5.27 -3.11 -9.67
CA SER A 136 -6.44 -2.31 -10.06
C SER A 136 -7.30 -3.02 -11.08
N GLN A 137 -8.62 -2.91 -10.96
CA GLN A 137 -9.52 -3.48 -11.96
C GLN A 137 -9.63 -2.61 -13.21
N PHE A 138 -9.11 -1.37 -13.17
CA PHE A 138 -9.20 -0.39 -14.25
C PHE A 138 -7.95 -0.31 -15.12
N ILE A 139 -6.89 -1.05 -14.81
CA ILE A 139 -5.71 -1.19 -15.67
C ILE A 139 -5.95 -2.27 -16.73
N VAL A 140 -5.42 -2.08 -17.94
CA VAL A 140 -5.44 -3.12 -19.00
C VAL A 140 -4.55 -4.30 -18.58
N GLU A 141 -5.03 -5.52 -18.76
CA GLU A 141 -4.34 -6.74 -18.33
C GLU A 141 -3.05 -7.00 -19.13
N ASP A 142 -3.05 -6.70 -20.44
CA ASP A 142 -1.91 -6.92 -21.35
C ASP A 142 -0.92 -5.75 -21.43
N ILE A 143 -0.83 -4.92 -20.39
CA ILE A 143 0.11 -3.80 -20.38
C ILE A 143 1.55 -4.29 -20.25
N SER A 144 2.44 -3.78 -21.10
CA SER A 144 3.87 -4.11 -20.95
C SER A 144 4.48 -3.42 -19.73
N ASP A 145 5.37 -4.12 -19.05
CA ASP A 145 6.04 -3.61 -17.86
C ASP A 145 6.77 -2.27 -18.08
N SER A 146 7.35 -2.08 -19.27
CA SER A 146 8.05 -0.84 -19.63
C SER A 146 7.08 0.34 -19.73
N GLN A 147 5.89 0.11 -20.31
CA GLN A 147 4.82 1.10 -20.38
C GLN A 147 4.30 1.44 -18.99
N LEU A 148 4.05 0.43 -18.15
CA LEU A 148 3.58 0.64 -16.78
C LEU A 148 4.61 1.42 -15.95
N ARG A 149 5.89 1.02 -15.98
CA ARG A 149 6.97 1.73 -15.26
C ARG A 149 7.08 3.19 -15.68
N LYS A 150 6.96 3.49 -16.98
CA LYS A 150 6.98 4.86 -17.50
C LYS A 150 5.76 5.66 -17.02
N ALA A 151 4.59 5.04 -17.00
CA ALA A 151 3.35 5.67 -16.55
C ALA A 151 3.37 5.95 -15.03
N VAL A 152 3.82 4.98 -14.24
CA VAL A 152 4.00 5.13 -12.78
C VAL A 152 5.01 6.22 -12.48
N LYS A 153 6.16 6.25 -13.17
CA LYS A 153 7.13 7.35 -13.02
C LYS A 153 6.47 8.71 -13.27
N GLY A 154 5.80 8.88 -14.42
CA GLY A 154 5.15 10.15 -14.75
C GLY A 154 4.06 10.54 -13.76
N GLY A 155 3.34 9.56 -13.21
CA GLY A 155 2.32 9.81 -12.20
C GLY A 155 2.90 10.18 -10.84
N LEU A 156 3.95 9.51 -10.38
CA LEU A 156 4.64 9.84 -9.13
C LEU A 156 5.28 11.23 -9.21
N ASP A 157 5.98 11.53 -10.31
CA ASP A 157 6.54 12.86 -10.56
C ASP A 157 5.44 13.92 -10.50
N ARG A 158 4.27 13.64 -11.11
CA ARG A 158 3.15 14.58 -11.10
C ARG A 158 2.60 14.82 -9.69
N LEU A 159 2.37 13.76 -8.92
CA LEU A 159 1.85 13.82 -7.54
C LEU A 159 2.83 14.51 -6.59
N HIS A 160 4.14 14.39 -6.85
CA HIS A 160 5.19 15.02 -6.04
C HIS A 160 5.21 16.55 -6.13
N TYR A 161 4.82 17.09 -7.29
CA TYR A 161 4.76 18.54 -7.54
C TYR A 161 3.33 19.11 -7.41
N GLU A 162 2.41 18.38 -6.77
CA GLU A 162 1.09 18.94 -6.41
C GLU A 162 1.20 19.93 -5.25
N ASP A 163 0.21 20.81 -5.10
CA ASP A 163 0.17 21.83 -4.04
C ASP A 163 0.11 21.19 -2.64
N ASP A 164 -0.60 20.06 -2.53
CA ASP A 164 -0.60 19.14 -1.37
C ASP A 164 -0.06 17.78 -1.84
N PRO A 165 1.27 17.57 -1.80
CA PRO A 165 1.88 16.37 -2.37
C PRO A 165 1.60 15.15 -1.48
N CYS A 166 0.91 14.16 -2.05
CA CYS A 166 0.65 12.90 -1.34
C CYS A 166 1.86 11.95 -1.33
N VAL A 167 2.89 12.21 -2.14
CA VAL A 167 4.10 11.40 -2.22
C VAL A 167 5.36 12.26 -2.21
N LYS A 168 6.42 11.73 -1.59
CA LYS A 168 7.74 12.35 -1.55
C LYS A 168 8.81 11.36 -1.98
N TYR A 169 9.73 11.80 -2.83
CA TYR A 169 10.89 11.00 -3.21
C TYR A 169 12.06 11.27 -2.25
N GLU A 170 12.55 10.22 -1.61
CA GLU A 170 13.73 10.24 -0.77
C GLU A 170 14.97 9.84 -1.59
N LYS A 171 15.82 10.83 -1.89
CA LYS A 171 17.00 10.64 -2.75
C LYS A 171 18.05 9.71 -2.14
N GLU A 172 18.17 9.68 -0.82
CA GLU A 172 19.19 8.84 -0.15
C GLU A 172 18.86 7.36 -0.24
N ARG A 173 17.56 7.02 -0.19
CA ARG A 173 17.08 5.63 -0.19
C ARG A 173 16.55 5.17 -1.54
N HIS A 174 16.43 6.09 -2.51
CA HIS A 174 15.78 5.85 -3.80
C HIS A 174 14.34 5.31 -3.65
N GLN A 175 13.61 5.81 -2.65
CA GLN A 175 12.29 5.34 -2.27
C GLN A 175 11.26 6.46 -2.32
N TRP A 176 9.99 6.07 -2.47
CA TRP A 176 8.83 6.92 -2.39
C TRP A 176 8.13 6.71 -1.06
N THR A 177 7.79 7.80 -0.39
CA THR A 177 7.02 7.82 0.86
C THR A 177 5.64 8.41 0.60
N TYR A 178 4.60 7.73 1.05
CA TYR A 178 3.24 8.20 1.08
C TYR A 178 3.01 9.07 2.32
N LEU A 179 2.62 10.33 2.12
CA LEU A 179 2.56 11.33 3.19
C LEU A 179 1.20 11.47 3.86
N HIS A 180 0.14 10.97 3.23
CA HIS A 180 -1.23 11.13 3.75
C HIS A 180 -1.67 9.96 4.62
N GLY A 181 -0.78 9.00 4.90
CA GLY A 181 -1.17 7.77 5.58
C GLY A 181 -1.58 7.95 7.03
N ASP A 182 -0.98 8.94 7.71
CA ASP A 182 -1.31 9.28 9.10
C ASP A 182 -2.41 10.35 9.21
N ARG A 183 -2.88 10.91 8.09
CA ARG A 183 -3.98 11.87 8.08
C ARG A 183 -5.30 11.13 8.27
N LYS A 184 -6.27 11.77 8.91
CA LYS A 184 -7.62 11.22 9.07
C LYS A 184 -8.54 11.69 7.95
N VAL A 185 -9.70 11.02 7.81
CA VAL A 185 -10.70 11.39 6.79
C VAL A 185 -11.22 12.80 7.05
N GLU A 186 -11.35 13.17 8.31
CA GLU A 186 -11.80 14.48 8.79
C GLU A 186 -10.81 15.61 8.43
N ASP A 187 -9.51 15.30 8.34
CA ASP A 187 -8.47 16.28 7.96
C ASP A 187 -8.62 16.76 6.50
N PHE A 188 -9.47 16.11 5.71
CA PHE A 188 -9.78 16.48 4.33
C PHE A 188 -11.19 17.07 4.15
N GLU A 189 -11.99 17.12 5.20
CA GLU A 189 -13.26 17.84 5.21
C GLU A 189 -12.95 19.34 5.40
N ASP A 190 -12.58 20.02 4.32
CA ASP A 190 -12.49 21.49 4.31
C ASP A 190 -13.89 22.05 4.65
N ASP A 191 -13.97 22.67 5.83
CA ASP A 191 -15.06 23.48 6.36
C ASP A 191 -15.57 24.45 5.29
N SER A 192 -16.57 24.00 4.53
CA SER A 192 -17.29 24.82 3.57
C SER A 192 -18.44 25.50 4.30
N THR A 193 -18.11 26.51 5.12
CA THR A 193 -19.04 27.55 5.54
C THR A 193 -19.06 28.66 4.49
#